data_AF-A0A1D1Y2J1-F1
#
_entry.id   AF-A0A1D1Y2J1-F1
#
_cell.length_a   1.000
_cell.length_b   1.000
_cell.length_c   1.000
_cell.angle_alpha   90.00
_cell.angle_beta   90.00
_cell.angle_gamma   90.00
#
_symmetry.space_group_name_H-M   'P 1'
#
loop_
_entity.id
_entity.type
_entity.pdbx_description
1 polymer ?
#
loop_
_entity_poly.entity_id
_entity_poly.type
_entity_poly.pdbx_seq_one_letter_code
_entity_poly.pdbx_strand_id
1 'polypeptide(L)'
;KPCFAYCSIFPKGFRFDKDTLVRMWIAQGYIQPRDNQLMEHIGSVYFDNLYQMSFFQLHKIDDYQDDYYVMHDLINDFAQKIFPEGRGRIVAGDGEVPEQVRHVSLHLDGSDSTAFQNFRKYKKLRTLMIYAPDVITAPALDVLREFKYMRVLVLECRKIYEFPESIGH
;
A
#
# COMPACT_ATOMS: atom_id res chain seq x y z
N LYS A 1 15.23 -6.45 -3.71
CA LYS A 1 14.56 -6.34 -5.03
C LYS A 1 13.02 -6.27 -4.91
N PRO A 2 12.29 -7.28 -4.37
CA PRO A 2 10.83 -7.21 -4.27
C PRO A 2 10.34 -6.11 -3.31
N CYS A 3 11.05 -5.88 -2.19
CA CYS A 3 10.75 -4.79 -1.25
C CYS A 3 10.76 -3.42 -1.93
N PHE A 4 11.83 -3.11 -2.67
CA PHE A 4 11.96 -1.86 -3.41
C PHE A 4 10.88 -1.70 -4.48
N ALA A 5 10.69 -2.72 -5.33
CA ALA A 5 9.73 -2.64 -6.40
C ALA A 5 8.28 -2.54 -5.88
N TYR A 6 7.98 -3.13 -4.71
CA TYR A 6 6.69 -2.97 -4.03
C TYR A 6 6.42 -1.54 -3.59
N CYS A 7 7.42 -0.74 -3.21
CA CYS A 7 7.20 0.66 -2.85
C CYS A 7 6.63 1.50 -4.00
N SER A 8 6.73 1.02 -5.25
CA SER A 8 6.13 1.66 -6.41
C SER A 8 4.60 1.75 -6.34
N ILE A 9 3.95 0.98 -5.46
CA ILE A 9 2.49 0.99 -5.27
C ILE A 9 2.00 2.26 -4.56
N PHE A 10 2.87 2.94 -3.84
CA PHE A 10 2.52 4.18 -3.17
C PHE A 10 2.33 5.29 -4.21
N PRO A 11 1.39 6.23 -3.97
CA PRO A 11 1.30 7.47 -4.73
C PRO A 11 2.64 8.23 -4.72
N LYS A 12 2.85 9.05 -5.75
CA LYS A 12 4.00 9.98 -5.77
C LYS A 12 3.85 10.97 -4.62
N GLY A 13 4.94 11.25 -3.89
CA GLY A 13 4.91 12.09 -2.69
C GLY A 13 4.26 11.45 -1.46
N PHE A 14 3.90 10.15 -1.49
CA PHE A 14 3.32 9.48 -0.34
C PHE A 14 4.29 9.45 0.84
N ARG A 15 3.76 9.76 2.03
CA ARG A 15 4.49 9.80 3.29
C ARG A 15 4.32 8.47 4.00
N PHE A 16 5.42 7.86 4.42
CA PHE A 16 5.40 6.62 5.18
C PHE A 16 6.46 6.60 6.26
N ASP A 17 6.19 5.88 7.34
CA ASP A 17 7.18 5.52 8.34
C ASP A 17 7.87 4.19 7.99
N LYS A 18 9.03 3.98 8.61
CA LYS A 18 9.87 2.81 8.38
C LYS A 18 9.19 1.50 8.79
N ASP A 19 8.57 1.48 9.97
CA ASP A 19 8.06 0.25 10.57
C ASP A 19 6.83 -0.25 9.82
N THR A 20 5.95 0.66 9.41
CA THR A 20 4.79 0.35 8.56
C THR A 20 5.24 -0.24 7.22
N LEU A 21 6.23 0.35 6.55
CA LEU A 21 6.73 -0.19 5.30
C LEU A 21 7.35 -1.60 5.48
N VAL A 22 8.12 -1.79 6.54
CA VAL A 22 8.69 -3.11 6.87
C VAL A 22 7.59 -4.14 7.12
N ARG A 23 6.54 -3.82 7.88
CA ARG A 23 5.41 -4.72 8.11
C ARG A 23 4.68 -5.07 6.82
N MET A 24 4.52 -4.12 5.90
CA MET A 24 3.95 -4.42 4.58
C MET A 24 4.81 -5.41 3.79
N TRP A 25 6.14 -5.27 3.81
CA TRP A 25 7.03 -6.24 3.15
C TRP A 25 6.94 -7.63 3.78
N ILE A 26 6.83 -7.72 5.11
CA ILE A 26 6.63 -8.99 5.83
C ILE A 26 5.28 -9.62 5.43
N ALA A 27 4.19 -8.84 5.46
CA ALA A 27 2.86 -9.31 5.08
C ALA A 27 2.83 -9.84 3.63
N GLN A 28 3.59 -9.25 2.72
CA GLN A 28 3.71 -9.76 1.35
C GLN A 28 4.62 -11.00 1.22
N GLY A 29 5.34 -11.38 2.27
CA GLY A 29 6.31 -12.46 2.27
C GLY A 29 7.61 -12.11 1.53
N TYR A 30 7.93 -10.82 1.38
CA TYR A 30 9.17 -10.37 0.76
C TYR A 30 10.36 -10.42 1.70
N ILE A 31 10.08 -10.45 3.00
CA ILE A 31 11.05 -10.77 4.04
C ILE A 31 10.74 -12.19 4.50
N GLN A 32 11.77 -13.03 4.52
CA GLN A 32 11.69 -14.40 4.99
C GLN A 32 12.46 -14.52 6.30
N PRO A 33 12.02 -15.38 7.23
CA PRO A 33 12.77 -15.64 8.44
C PRO A 33 14.14 -16.21 8.06
N ARG A 34 15.18 -15.76 8.76
CA ARG A 34 16.55 -16.24 8.58
C ARG A 34 17.13 -16.51 9.96
N ASP A 35 17.48 -17.78 10.18
CA ASP A 35 18.04 -18.24 11.46
C ASP A 35 17.14 -17.80 12.63
N ASN A 36 17.74 -17.23 13.69
CA ASN A 36 17.03 -16.70 14.86
C ASN A 36 16.77 -15.17 14.77
N GLN A 37 16.80 -14.58 13.57
CA GLN A 37 16.56 -13.14 13.42
C GLN A 37 15.07 -12.83 13.23
N LEU A 38 14.61 -11.77 13.90
CA LEU A 38 13.29 -11.19 13.70
C LEU A 38 13.16 -10.65 12.27
N MET A 39 12.02 -10.89 11.62
CA MET A 39 11.76 -10.40 10.25
C MET A 39 11.75 -8.87 10.22
N GLU A 40 11.31 -8.22 11.29
CA GLU A 40 11.33 -6.77 11.47
C GLU A 40 12.76 -6.24 11.43
N HIS A 41 13.71 -6.94 12.06
CA HIS A 41 15.12 -6.56 12.00
C HIS A 41 15.70 -6.71 10.60
N ILE A 42 15.42 -7.84 9.92
CA ILE A 42 15.84 -8.05 8.52
C ILE A 42 15.26 -6.96 7.60
N GLY A 43 13.98 -6.64 7.78
CA GLY A 43 13.30 -5.60 7.06
C GLY A 43 13.86 -4.21 7.31
N SER A 44 14.20 -3.91 8.57
CA SER A 44 14.87 -2.66 8.95
C SER A 44 16.21 -2.51 8.21
N VAL A 45 17.03 -3.56 8.17
CA VAL A 45 18.30 -3.52 7.42
C VAL A 45 18.07 -3.27 5.93
N TYR A 46 17.04 -3.87 5.33
CA TYR A 46 16.70 -3.60 3.93
C TYR A 46 16.25 -2.17 3.70
N PHE A 47 15.45 -1.62 4.62
CA PHE A 47 15.05 -0.23 4.59
C PHE A 47 16.26 0.70 4.67
N ASP A 48 17.16 0.47 5.63
CA ASP A 48 18.33 1.31 5.85
C ASP A 48 19.26 1.32 4.64
N ASN A 49 19.42 0.17 3.95
CA ASN A 49 20.15 0.11 2.69
C ASN A 49 19.50 0.96 1.58
N LEU A 50 18.16 0.92 1.44
CA LEU A 50 17.44 1.74 0.46
C LEU A 50 17.56 3.23 0.79
N TYR A 51 17.49 3.59 2.06
CA TYR A 51 17.73 4.95 2.53
C TYR A 51 19.16 5.43 2.23
N GLN A 52 20.18 4.60 2.51
CA GLN A 52 21.59 4.91 2.20
C GLN A 52 21.84 5.07 0.69
N MET A 53 21.07 4.41 -0.17
CA MET A 53 21.09 4.60 -1.62
C MET A 53 20.30 5.83 -2.09
N SER A 54 19.80 6.65 -1.17
CA SER A 54 18.96 7.83 -1.44
C SER A 54 17.66 7.50 -2.18
N PHE A 55 17.14 6.27 -2.04
CA PHE A 55 15.84 5.92 -2.60
C PHE A 55 14.69 6.49 -1.76
N PHE A 56 14.97 6.77 -0.49
CA PHE A 56 14.06 7.41 0.45
C PHE A 56 14.69 8.70 0.96
N GLN A 57 13.87 9.75 1.06
CA GLN A 57 14.24 11.02 1.65
C GLN A 57 13.54 11.18 2.99
N LEU A 58 14.33 11.32 4.06
CA LEU A 58 13.84 11.64 5.39
C LEU A 58 13.42 13.11 5.45
N HIS A 59 12.20 13.35 5.89
CA HIS A 59 11.68 14.67 6.19
C HIS A 59 11.45 14.74 7.69
N LYS A 60 12.23 15.62 8.34
CA LYS A 60 12.07 15.89 9.76
C LYS A 60 11.00 16.95 9.95
N ILE A 61 10.04 16.67 10.83
CA ILE A 61 9.05 17.67 11.24
C ILE A 61 9.48 18.25 12.60
N ASP A 62 8.82 19.31 13.04
CA ASP A 62 8.97 19.86 14.38
C ASP A 62 8.51 18.87 15.47
N ASP A 63 8.69 19.26 16.74
CA ASP A 63 8.48 18.41 17.92
C ASP A 63 7.06 17.84 18.08
N TYR A 64 6.10 18.22 17.22
CA TYR A 64 4.70 17.81 17.32
C TYR A 64 4.27 16.74 16.31
N GLN A 65 5.12 16.37 15.36
CA GLN A 65 4.78 15.35 14.36
C GLN A 65 5.93 14.36 14.15
N ASP A 66 5.58 13.13 13.80
CA ASP A 66 6.56 12.10 13.51
C ASP A 66 7.30 12.37 12.19
N ASP A 67 8.61 12.12 12.20
CA ASP A 67 9.44 12.07 11.01
C ASP A 67 8.86 11.08 9.98
N TYR A 68 8.95 11.41 8.70
CA TYR A 68 8.46 10.54 7.62
C TYR A 68 9.44 10.45 6.47
N TYR A 69 9.25 9.41 5.67
CA TYR A 69 10.00 9.17 4.46
C TYR A 69 9.12 9.37 3.23
N VAL A 70 9.75 9.82 2.16
CA VAL A 70 9.15 9.93 0.83
C VAL A 70 10.07 9.24 -0.17
N MET A 71 9.48 8.53 -1.12
CA MET A 71 10.21 8.06 -2.30
C MET A 71 10.13 9.12 -3.40
N HIS A 72 11.27 9.52 -3.95
CA HIS A 72 11.31 10.45 -5.08
C HIS A 72 10.57 9.90 -6.30
N ASP A 73 9.88 10.77 -7.04
CA ASP A 73 9.09 10.40 -8.21
C ASP A 73 9.87 9.62 -9.26
N LEU A 74 11.12 10.00 -9.52
CA LEU A 74 12.00 9.29 -10.46
C LEU A 74 12.34 7.87 -9.99
N ILE A 75 12.55 7.70 -8.68
CA ILE A 75 12.82 6.39 -8.07
C ILE A 75 11.55 5.54 -8.08
N ASN A 76 10.37 6.16 -7.86
CA ASN A 76 9.08 5.52 -7.97
C ASN A 76 8.82 5.03 -9.41
N ASP A 77 9.05 5.88 -10.41
CA ASP A 77 8.90 5.51 -11.83
C ASP A 77 9.86 4.38 -12.23
N PHE A 78 11.10 4.40 -11.70
CA PHE A 78 12.05 3.32 -11.90
C PHE A 78 11.56 2.01 -11.24
N ALA A 79 11.08 2.08 -10.00
CA ALA A 79 10.52 0.94 -9.28
C ALA A 79 9.32 0.32 -10.02
N GLN A 80 8.45 1.15 -10.61
CA GLN A 80 7.32 0.69 -11.43
C GLN A 80 7.80 -0.10 -12.67
N LYS A 81 8.81 0.39 -13.38
CA LYS A 81 9.33 -0.26 -14.60
C LYS A 81 9.93 -1.64 -14.33
N ILE A 82 10.54 -1.83 -13.17
CA ILE A 82 11.11 -3.12 -12.77
C ILE A 82 10.12 -4.01 -12.01
N PHE A 83 8.93 -3.50 -11.71
CA PHE A 83 7.92 -4.27 -11.01
C PHE A 83 7.33 -5.30 -11.96
N PRO A 84 7.32 -6.60 -11.62
CA PRO A 84 6.91 -7.64 -12.55
C PRO A 84 5.54 -7.38 -13.16
N GLU A 85 5.43 -7.57 -14.48
CA GLU A 85 4.17 -7.53 -15.21
C GLU A 85 3.11 -8.41 -14.52
N GLY A 86 1.90 -7.86 -14.33
CA GLY A 86 0.82 -8.53 -13.57
C GLY A 86 0.88 -8.34 -12.05
N ARG A 87 1.72 -7.44 -11.52
CA ARG A 87 1.64 -6.98 -10.12
C ARG A 87 1.30 -5.50 -9.97
N GLY A 88 1.28 -4.73 -11.07
CA GLY A 88 1.24 -3.26 -11.15
C GLY A 88 0.28 -2.52 -10.22
N ARG A 89 0.57 -1.22 -10.03
CA ARG A 89 -0.21 -0.25 -9.27
C ARG A 89 -1.36 0.31 -10.12
N ILE A 90 -2.56 0.41 -9.54
CA ILE A 90 -3.61 1.34 -10.00
C ILE A 90 -3.54 2.58 -9.12
N VAL A 91 -3.58 3.76 -9.72
CA VAL A 91 -4.06 4.98 -9.06
C VAL A 91 -5.39 5.28 -9.73
N ALA A 92 -6.50 4.99 -9.06
CA ALA A 92 -7.82 5.09 -9.69
C ALA A 92 -8.16 6.55 -10.01
N GLY A 93 -8.63 6.75 -11.24
CA GLY A 93 -9.05 8.03 -11.82
C GLY A 93 -9.44 7.85 -13.29
N ASP A 94 -10.18 6.76 -13.62
CA ASP A 94 -10.80 6.46 -14.93
C ASP A 94 -10.10 5.49 -15.92
N GLY A 95 -9.05 4.76 -15.52
CA GLY A 95 -8.44 3.74 -16.39
C GLY A 95 -9.05 2.32 -16.29
N GLU A 96 -9.27 1.64 -17.43
CA GLU A 96 -9.47 0.18 -17.44
C GLU A 96 -8.20 -0.53 -17.01
N VAL A 97 -8.26 -1.25 -15.89
CA VAL A 97 -7.09 -1.99 -15.38
C VAL A 97 -7.25 -3.49 -15.61
N PRO A 98 -6.16 -4.18 -16.01
CA PRO A 98 -6.15 -5.63 -16.13
C PRO A 98 -6.47 -6.34 -14.80
N GLU A 99 -7.31 -7.38 -14.86
CA GLU A 99 -7.74 -8.17 -13.69
C GLU A 99 -6.59 -8.92 -13.00
N GLN A 100 -5.43 -9.03 -13.63
CA GLN A 100 -4.28 -9.73 -13.05
C GLN A 100 -3.56 -8.92 -11.96
N VAL A 101 -3.89 -7.63 -11.83
CA VAL A 101 -3.30 -6.73 -10.82
C VAL A 101 -3.52 -7.24 -9.40
N ARG A 102 -2.48 -7.09 -8.57
CA ARG A 102 -2.45 -7.55 -7.17
C ARG A 102 -2.33 -6.42 -6.15
N HIS A 103 -2.00 -5.21 -6.58
CA HIS A 103 -1.77 -4.08 -5.68
C HIS A 103 -2.48 -2.83 -6.21
N VAL A 104 -3.42 -2.30 -5.45
CA VAL A 104 -4.32 -1.22 -5.89
C VAL A 104 -4.27 -0.07 -4.89
N SER A 105 -4.16 1.15 -5.40
CA SER A 105 -4.23 2.39 -4.64
C SER A 105 -5.37 3.26 -5.17
N LEU A 106 -6.30 3.65 -4.32
CA LEU A 106 -7.52 4.35 -4.68
C LEU A 106 -7.52 5.74 -4.07
N HIS A 107 -7.70 6.76 -4.91
CA HIS A 107 -8.10 8.08 -4.42
C HIS A 107 -9.57 8.21 -4.74
N LEU A 108 -10.38 8.38 -3.69
CA LEU A 108 -11.82 8.56 -3.82
C LEU A 108 -12.11 10.04 -3.73
N ASP A 109 -12.78 10.60 -4.73
CA ASP A 109 -13.25 11.98 -4.67
C ASP A 109 -14.65 12.00 -4.03
N GLY A 110 -14.69 12.09 -2.69
CA GLY A 110 -15.94 12.22 -1.95
C GLY A 110 -16.92 11.03 -2.13
N SER A 111 -18.22 11.33 -1.97
CA SER A 111 -19.35 10.41 -1.69
C SER A 111 -19.63 9.27 -2.68
N ASP A 112 -18.76 9.02 -3.65
CA ASP A 112 -18.97 7.97 -4.65
C ASP A 112 -18.62 6.57 -4.10
N SER A 113 -19.55 6.04 -3.31
CA SER A 113 -19.52 4.67 -2.80
C SER A 113 -19.52 3.59 -3.91
N THR A 114 -19.84 3.95 -5.17
CA THR A 114 -19.88 2.99 -6.27
C THR A 114 -18.50 2.57 -6.74
N ALA A 115 -17.47 3.39 -6.46
CA ALA A 115 -16.08 3.06 -6.77
C ALA A 115 -15.71 1.67 -6.23
N PHE A 116 -16.11 1.34 -4.99
CA PHE A 116 -15.85 0.05 -4.34
C PHE A 116 -16.37 -1.17 -5.14
N GLN A 117 -17.51 -1.02 -5.84
CA GLN A 117 -18.10 -2.12 -6.61
C GLN A 117 -17.26 -2.49 -7.84
N ASN A 118 -16.62 -1.50 -8.46
CA ASN A 118 -15.77 -1.70 -9.65
C ASN A 118 -14.52 -2.55 -9.35
N PHE A 119 -14.18 -2.73 -8.08
CA PHE A 119 -13.02 -3.52 -7.65
C PHE A 119 -13.33 -4.99 -7.37
N ARG A 120 -14.60 -5.41 -7.41
CA ARG A 120 -14.96 -6.83 -7.25
C ARG A 120 -14.27 -7.75 -8.23
N LYS A 121 -13.87 -7.25 -9.41
CA LYS A 121 -13.16 -8.02 -10.44
C LYS A 121 -11.73 -8.43 -10.04
N TYR A 122 -11.08 -7.74 -9.10
CA TYR A 122 -9.71 -8.05 -8.68
C TYR A 122 -9.66 -9.18 -7.64
N LYS A 123 -10.05 -10.39 -8.03
CA LYS A 123 -10.13 -11.54 -7.11
C LYS A 123 -8.78 -12.01 -6.55
N LYS A 124 -7.65 -11.57 -7.12
CA LYS A 124 -6.28 -11.93 -6.69
C LYS A 124 -5.57 -10.78 -5.95
N LEU A 125 -6.33 -9.78 -5.50
CA LEU A 125 -5.81 -8.61 -4.81
C LEU A 125 -5.06 -9.01 -3.52
N ARG A 126 -3.88 -8.43 -3.32
CA ARG A 126 -3.01 -8.62 -2.15
C ARG A 126 -2.82 -7.35 -1.34
N THR A 127 -2.88 -6.19 -1.99
CA THR A 127 -2.82 -4.88 -1.32
C THR A 127 -3.95 -3.99 -1.84
N LEU A 128 -4.68 -3.39 -0.92
CA LEU A 128 -5.63 -2.32 -1.19
C LEU A 128 -5.27 -1.11 -0.33
N MET A 129 -5.02 0.02 -0.96
CA MET A 129 -4.85 1.31 -0.29
C MET A 129 -6.01 2.21 -0.72
N ILE A 130 -6.69 2.82 0.24
CA ILE A 130 -7.82 3.71 -0.01
C ILE A 130 -7.53 5.03 0.67
N TYR A 131 -7.52 6.09 -0.12
CA TYR A 131 -7.36 7.48 0.28
C TYR A 131 -8.69 8.19 0.01
N ALA A 132 -9.40 8.58 1.05
CA ALA A 132 -10.69 9.25 0.94
C ALA A 132 -10.69 10.57 1.75
N PRO A 133 -11.11 11.70 1.14
CA PRO A 133 -11.13 13.00 1.83
C PRO A 133 -12.21 13.04 2.92
N ASP A 134 -13.23 12.20 2.82
CA ASP A 134 -14.40 12.19 3.69
C ASP A 134 -14.65 10.79 4.28
N VAL A 135 -15.91 10.52 4.61
CA VAL A 135 -16.37 9.33 5.33
C VAL A 135 -16.39 8.10 4.42
N ILE A 136 -15.84 7.00 4.91
CA ILE A 136 -16.09 5.66 4.34
C ILE A 136 -17.17 4.97 5.18
N THR A 137 -18.25 4.53 4.53
CA THR A 137 -19.37 3.83 5.18
C THR A 137 -19.16 2.31 5.17
N ALA A 138 -19.76 1.61 6.15
CA ALA A 138 -19.69 0.15 6.23
C ALA A 138 -20.09 -0.59 4.94
N PRO A 139 -21.19 -0.22 4.24
CA PRO A 139 -21.59 -0.88 3.00
C PRO A 139 -20.55 -0.80 1.88
N ALA A 140 -19.75 0.27 1.86
CA ALA A 140 -18.63 0.41 0.92
C ALA A 140 -17.49 -0.58 1.24
N LEU A 141 -17.30 -0.91 2.52
CA LEU A 141 -16.26 -1.83 2.98
C LEU A 141 -16.67 -3.31 2.95
N ASP A 142 -17.95 -3.64 2.79
CA ASP A 142 -18.39 -5.04 2.73
C ASP A 142 -17.75 -5.83 1.56
N VAL A 143 -17.36 -5.14 0.48
CA VAL A 143 -16.61 -5.74 -0.63
C VAL A 143 -15.29 -6.36 -0.18
N LEU A 144 -14.70 -5.89 0.93
CA LEU A 144 -13.45 -6.42 1.47
C LEU A 144 -13.55 -7.89 1.88
N ARG A 145 -14.76 -8.38 2.19
CA ARG A 145 -15.02 -9.80 2.49
C ARG A 145 -14.71 -10.71 1.31
N GLU A 146 -14.77 -10.18 0.08
CA GLU A 146 -14.54 -10.95 -1.15
C GLU A 146 -13.05 -11.11 -1.49
N PHE A 147 -12.15 -10.34 -0.87
CA PHE A 147 -10.71 -10.34 -1.20
C PHE A 147 -9.93 -11.37 -0.38
N LYS A 148 -10.14 -12.65 -0.67
CA LYS A 148 -9.54 -13.81 0.04
C LYS A 148 -8.01 -13.86 0.07
N TYR A 149 -7.34 -13.15 -0.82
CA TYR A 149 -5.88 -13.12 -0.93
C TYR A 149 -5.26 -11.83 -0.39
N MET A 150 -6.07 -10.93 0.16
CA MET A 150 -5.61 -9.65 0.66
C MET A 150 -4.71 -9.86 1.88
N ARG A 151 -3.58 -9.14 1.90
CA ARG A 151 -2.58 -9.21 2.97
C ARG A 151 -2.33 -7.87 3.61
N VAL A 152 -2.56 -6.79 2.86
CA VAL A 152 -2.39 -5.41 3.33
C VAL A 152 -3.63 -4.62 2.93
N LEU A 153 -4.23 -3.98 3.92
CA LEU A 153 -5.27 -2.96 3.76
C LEU A 153 -4.76 -1.67 4.41
N VAL A 154 -4.76 -0.59 3.64
CA VAL A 154 -4.51 0.76 4.15
C VAL A 154 -5.77 1.58 3.92
N LEU A 155 -6.31 2.15 4.99
CA LEU A 155 -7.43 3.08 4.94
C LEU A 155 -6.96 4.41 5.50
N GLU A 156 -6.86 5.40 4.64
CA GLU A 156 -6.58 6.78 5.02
C GLU A 156 -7.82 7.62 4.70
N CYS A 157 -8.60 7.90 5.73
CA CYS A 157 -9.83 8.68 5.63
C CYS A 157 -10.11 9.45 6.91
N ARG A 158 -10.91 10.51 6.84
CA ARG A 158 -11.22 11.34 8.02
C ARG A 158 -12.01 10.59 9.08
N LYS A 159 -12.98 9.75 8.69
CA LYS A 159 -13.82 8.98 9.62
C LYS A 159 -14.24 7.65 9.00
N ILE A 160 -14.19 6.61 9.82
CA ILE A 160 -14.78 5.29 9.58
C ILE A 160 -15.88 5.13 10.62
N TYR A 161 -17.14 4.93 10.20
CA TYR A 161 -18.24 4.73 11.16
C TYR A 161 -18.31 3.30 11.66
N GLU A 162 -18.23 2.34 10.75
CA GLU A 162 -18.30 0.91 11.05
C GLU A 162 -17.39 0.16 10.09
N PHE A 163 -16.63 -0.79 10.64
CA PHE A 163 -15.78 -1.70 9.88
C PHE A 163 -16.48 -3.05 9.75
N PRO A 164 -16.38 -3.75 8.61
CA PRO A 164 -17.02 -5.04 8.45
C PRO A 164 -16.52 -6.04 9.50
N GLU A 165 -17.40 -6.95 9.93
CA GLU A 165 -17.08 -7.97 10.95
C GLU A 165 -15.91 -8.89 10.54
N SER A 166 -15.62 -8.99 9.25
CA SER A 166 -14.55 -9.82 8.70
C SER A 166 -13.98 -9.27 7.39
N ILE A 167 -12.77 -9.73 7.06
CA ILE A 167 -12.08 -9.46 5.80
C ILE A 167 -11.55 -10.79 5.24
N GLY A 168 -11.76 -11.02 3.93
CA GLY A 168 -11.09 -12.09 3.19
C GLY A 168 -11.32 -13.53 3.67
N HIS A 169 -12.59 -13.94 3.85
CA HIS A 169 -12.97 -15.31 4.25
C HIS A 169 -12.55 -16.40 3.26
#